data_AF-A0A9X7CJN6-F1
#
_entry.id   AF-A0A9X7CJN6-F1
#
_cell.length_a   1.000
_cell.length_b   1.000
_cell.length_c   1.000
_cell.angle_alpha   90.00
_cell.angle_beta   90.00
_cell.angle_gamma   90.00
#
_symmetry.space_group_name_H-M   'P 1'
#
loop_
_entity.id
_entity.type
_entity.pdbx_description
1 polymer ?
#
loop_
_entity_poly.entity_id
_entity_poly.type
_entity_poly.pdbx_seq_one_letter_code
_entity_poly.pdbx_strand_id
1 'polypeptide(L)'
;MLNKLYEKANFSSEELNIIHNYMAASIHSTIQNPIALNSIPIDRLLSLKFKIIRFLEIIPSILEDLYHSYQNSSINGPYVVIDECFIEAFRKTLKIISLDIEKHNNLTNNLVAVL
;
A
#
# COMPACT_ATOMS: atom_id res chain seq x y z
N MET A 1 -9.73 0.54 13.78
CA MET A 1 -8.35 0.68 14.30
C MET A 1 -7.32 0.65 13.17
N LEU A 2 -7.42 -0.27 12.21
CA LEU A 2 -6.72 -0.17 10.91
C LEU A 2 -7.03 1.15 10.17
N ASN A 3 -8.27 1.64 10.25
CA ASN A 3 -8.65 2.95 9.67
C ASN A 3 -7.84 4.12 10.26
N LYS A 4 -7.46 4.09 11.54
CA LYS A 4 -6.62 5.15 12.13
C LYS A 4 -5.20 5.16 11.54
N LEU A 5 -4.70 3.98 11.17
CA LEU A 5 -3.43 3.80 10.47
C LEU A 5 -3.48 4.42 9.06
N TYR A 6 -4.59 4.18 8.35
CA TYR A 6 -4.79 4.70 7.01
C TYR A 6 -5.18 6.17 6.97
N GLU A 7 -5.86 6.69 7.99
CA GLU A 7 -6.13 8.12 8.18
C GLU A 7 -4.84 8.94 8.29
N LYS A 8 -3.82 8.41 8.99
CA LYS A 8 -2.49 9.04 9.08
C LYS A 8 -1.76 9.11 7.72
N ALA A 9 -2.09 8.20 6.82
CA ALA A 9 -1.50 8.11 5.47
C ALA A 9 -2.36 8.75 4.37
N ASN A 10 -3.58 9.17 4.70
CA ASN A 10 -4.55 9.78 3.79
C ASN A 10 -4.79 8.96 2.50
N PHE A 11 -4.97 7.64 2.66
CA PHE A 11 -5.37 6.78 1.55
C PHE A 11 -6.88 6.92 1.27
N SER A 12 -7.25 7.00 -0.01
CA SER A 12 -8.64 6.91 -0.45
C SER A 12 -9.15 5.47 -0.36
N SER A 13 -10.48 5.28 -0.36
CA SER A 13 -11.07 3.93 -0.39
C SER A 13 -10.65 3.13 -1.63
N GLU A 14 -10.48 3.80 -2.76
CA GLU A 14 -10.01 3.17 -4.01
C GLU A 14 -8.56 2.70 -3.87
N GLU A 15 -7.68 3.54 -3.30
CA GLU A 15 -6.28 3.21 -3.05
C GLU A 15 -6.16 2.03 -2.06
N LEU A 16 -6.96 2.03 -0.99
CA LEU A 16 -6.99 0.92 -0.03
C LEU A 16 -7.49 -0.37 -0.67
N ASN A 17 -8.48 -0.31 -1.55
CA ASN A 17 -8.98 -1.49 -2.25
C ASN A 17 -7.88 -2.13 -3.13
N ILE A 18 -7.09 -1.31 -3.84
CA ILE A 18 -5.94 -1.79 -4.62
C ILE A 18 -4.91 -2.43 -3.71
N ILE A 19 -4.51 -1.72 -2.64
CA ILE A 19 -3.51 -2.22 -1.68
C ILE A 19 -3.97 -3.56 -1.08
N HIS A 20 -5.20 -3.65 -0.59
CA HIS A 20 -5.72 -4.86 0.05
C HIS A 20 -5.81 -6.04 -0.90
N ASN A 21 -6.19 -5.83 -2.17
CA ASN A 21 -6.19 -6.91 -3.17
C ASN A 21 -4.79 -7.51 -3.38
N TYR A 22 -3.76 -6.66 -3.45
CA TYR A 22 -2.38 -7.12 -3.64
C TYR A 22 -1.74 -7.67 -2.37
N MET A 23 -2.05 -7.10 -1.20
CA MET A 23 -1.63 -7.65 0.08
C MET A 23 -2.24 -9.03 0.30
N ALA A 24 -3.55 -9.19 0.07
CA ALA A 24 -4.21 -10.47 0.23
C ALA A 24 -3.66 -11.49 -0.75
N ALA A 25 -3.42 -11.17 -2.03
CA ALA A 25 -2.72 -12.08 -2.94
C ALA A 25 -1.31 -12.50 -2.44
N SER A 26 -0.63 -11.64 -1.67
CA SER A 26 0.70 -11.93 -1.11
C SER A 26 0.70 -12.75 0.19
N ILE A 27 -0.42 -12.77 0.92
CA ILE A 27 -0.58 -13.46 2.22
C ILE A 27 -1.44 -14.73 2.06
N HIS A 28 -2.51 -14.63 1.28
CA HIS A 28 -3.45 -15.68 0.97
C HIS A 28 -3.57 -15.84 -0.54
N SER A 29 -3.03 -16.94 -1.07
CA SER A 29 -3.09 -17.39 -2.48
C SER A 29 -4.51 -17.45 -3.09
N THR A 30 -5.57 -17.17 -2.33
CA THR A 30 -6.97 -17.28 -2.73
C THR A 30 -7.51 -16.13 -3.57
N ILE A 31 -6.82 -14.98 -3.67
CA ILE A 31 -7.21 -13.95 -4.65
C ILE A 31 -6.68 -14.35 -6.02
N GLN A 32 -7.55 -14.98 -6.82
CA GLN A 32 -7.22 -15.43 -8.17
C GLN A 32 -7.17 -14.30 -9.19
N ASN A 33 -7.81 -13.15 -8.93
CA ASN A 33 -7.88 -12.00 -9.84
C ASN A 33 -7.65 -10.68 -9.10
N PRO A 34 -6.40 -10.28 -8.84
CA PRO A 34 -6.12 -8.92 -8.36
C PRO A 34 -6.59 -7.88 -9.40
N ILE A 35 -6.92 -6.67 -8.92
CA ILE A 35 -7.34 -5.54 -9.77
C ILE A 35 -6.32 -5.34 -10.89
N ALA A 36 -6.78 -5.31 -12.14
CA ALA A 36 -5.89 -5.15 -13.29
C ALA A 36 -5.26 -3.74 -13.29
N LEU A 37 -3.98 -3.62 -12.91
CA LEU A 37 -3.29 -2.33 -12.80
C LEU A 37 -3.24 -1.57 -14.13
N ASN A 38 -3.18 -2.27 -15.25
CA ASN A 38 -3.25 -1.68 -16.59
C ASN A 38 -4.58 -0.99 -16.93
N SER A 39 -5.63 -1.21 -16.12
CA SER A 39 -6.89 -0.47 -16.24
C SER A 39 -6.90 0.84 -15.43
N ILE A 40 -5.87 1.08 -14.62
CA ILE A 40 -5.74 2.25 -13.76
C ILE A 40 -4.86 3.30 -14.46
N PRO A 41 -5.28 4.58 -14.51
CA PRO A 41 -4.46 5.66 -15.03
C PRO A 41 -3.07 5.73 -14.39
N ILE A 42 -2.04 5.95 -15.21
CA ILE A 42 -0.64 5.91 -14.77
C ILE A 42 -0.30 6.96 -13.71
N ASP A 43 -0.92 8.13 -13.78
CA ASP A 43 -0.81 9.21 -12.79
C ASP A 43 -1.32 8.77 -11.41
N ARG A 44 -2.40 7.99 -11.38
CA ARG A 44 -2.92 7.39 -10.13
C ARG A 44 -1.98 6.33 -9.60
N LEU A 45 -1.42 5.47 -10.46
CA LEU A 45 -0.43 4.46 -10.05
C LEU A 45 0.84 5.11 -9.48
N LEU A 46 1.32 6.19 -10.09
CA LEU A 46 2.46 6.97 -9.59
C LEU A 46 2.14 7.59 -8.23
N SER A 47 0.99 8.25 -8.09
CA SER A 47 0.54 8.81 -6.80
C SER A 47 0.46 7.74 -5.71
N LEU A 48 -0.15 6.59 -6.01
CA LEU A 48 -0.26 5.45 -5.09
C LEU A 48 1.12 4.91 -4.69
N LYS A 49 2.06 4.75 -5.64
CA LYS A 49 3.44 4.37 -5.36
C LYS A 49 4.09 5.32 -4.36
N PHE A 50 3.98 6.63 -4.57
CA PHE A 50 4.54 7.63 -3.65
C PHE A 50 3.91 7.56 -2.26
N LYS A 51 2.58 7.42 -2.18
CA LYS A 51 1.90 7.28 -0.89
C LYS A 51 2.32 6.03 -0.13
N ILE A 52 2.47 4.88 -0.82
CA ILE A 52 2.94 3.63 -0.18
C ILE A 52 4.38 3.79 0.35
N ILE A 53 5.27 4.44 -0.41
CA ILE A 53 6.64 4.74 0.05
C ILE A 53 6.60 5.59 1.31
N ARG A 54 5.86 6.71 1.28
CA ARG A 54 5.71 7.60 2.43
C ARG A 54 5.14 6.87 3.64
N PHE A 55 4.13 6.04 3.43
CA PHE A 55 3.55 5.24 4.49
C PHE A 55 4.58 4.32 5.15
N LEU A 56 5.37 3.58 4.35
CA LEU A 56 6.42 2.71 4.86
C LEU A 56 7.49 3.47 5.66
N GLU A 57 7.83 4.71 5.27
CA GLU A 57 8.77 5.57 5.98
C GLU A 57 8.24 6.02 7.35
N ILE A 58 6.95 6.29 7.47
CA ILE A 58 6.34 6.83 8.70
C ILE A 58 5.80 5.74 9.65
N ILE A 59 5.75 4.47 9.23
CA ILE A 59 5.30 3.34 10.07
C ILE A 59 5.97 3.34 11.47
N PRO A 60 7.31 3.52 11.60
CA PRO A 60 7.94 3.51 12.92
C PRO A 60 7.38 4.59 13.86
N SER A 61 7.18 5.81 13.35
CA SER A 61 6.60 6.92 14.11
C SER A 61 5.13 6.67 14.45
N ILE A 62 4.36 6.08 13.53
CA ILE A 62 2.96 5.70 13.82
C ILE A 62 2.90 4.63 14.92
N LEU A 63 3.82 3.65 14.90
CA LEU A 63 3.89 2.62 15.93
C LEU A 63 4.24 3.18 17.30
N GLU A 64 5.19 4.12 17.36
CA GLU A 64 5.56 4.82 18.59
C GLU A 64 4.39 5.66 19.15
N ASP A 65 3.71 6.43 18.29
CA ASP A 65 2.50 7.18 18.65
C ASP A 65 1.41 6.27 19.23
N LEU A 66 1.16 5.12 18.59
CA LEU A 66 0.15 4.16 19.02
C LEU A 66 0.54 3.51 20.36
N TYR A 67 1.81 3.17 20.54
CA TYR A 67 2.32 2.58 21.77
C TYR A 67 2.19 3.55 22.95
N HIS A 68 2.59 4.81 22.78
CA HIS A 68 2.44 5.84 23.81
C HIS A 68 0.98 6.13 24.14
N SER A 69 0.11 6.20 23.13
CA SER A 69 -1.32 6.38 23.36
C SER A 69 -1.93 5.23 24.16
N TYR A 70 -1.46 4.00 23.93
CA TYR A 70 -1.90 2.82 24.68
C TYR A 70 -1.40 2.85 26.14
N GLN A 71 -0.11 3.15 26.37
CA GLN A 71 0.46 3.26 27.72
C GLN A 71 -0.24 4.31 28.58
N ASN A 72 -0.67 5.42 27.98
CA ASN A 72 -1.34 6.52 28.68
C ASN A 72 -2.84 6.28 28.91
N SER A 73 -3.46 5.33 28.21
CA SER A 73 -4.85 4.95 28.44
C SER A 73 -4.93 3.88 29.53
N SER A 74 -5.59 4.18 30.65
CA SER A 74 -5.82 3.28 31.80
C SER A 74 -6.79 2.11 31.52
N ILE A 75 -6.87 1.67 30.27
CA ILE A 75 -7.91 0.77 29.77
C ILE A 75 -7.23 -0.38 29.04
N ASN A 76 -7.55 -1.62 29.43
CA ASN A 76 -7.29 -2.87 28.70
C ASN A 76 -8.04 -2.88 27.35
N GLY A 77 -7.79 -1.91 26.48
CA GLY A 77 -8.38 -1.80 25.15
C GLY A 77 -7.59 -2.63 24.14
N PRO A 78 -8.21 -3.01 23.01
CA PRO A 78 -7.48 -3.67 21.94
C PRO A 78 -6.34 -2.78 21.42
N TYR A 79 -5.16 -3.37 21.24
CA TYR A 79 -3.96 -2.76 20.65
C TYR A 79 -3.70 -3.37 19.26
N VAL A 80 -3.33 -2.55 18.27
CA VAL A 80 -3.02 -2.98 16.90
C VAL A 80 -1.52 -3.05 16.81
N VAL A 81 -1.03 -4.27 16.66
CA VAL A 81 0.36 -4.54 16.33
C VAL A 81 0.46 -4.58 14.81
N ILE A 82 1.36 -3.78 14.26
CA ILE A 82 1.81 -3.99 12.88
C ILE A 82 2.94 -4.99 12.96
N ASP A 83 2.72 -6.19 12.44
CA ASP A 83 3.75 -7.21 12.36
C ASP A 83 4.63 -7.03 11.12
N GLU A 84 5.73 -7.78 11.08
CA GLU A 84 6.65 -7.76 9.94
C GLU A 84 5.96 -8.24 8.65
N CYS A 85 5.03 -9.20 8.74
CA CYS A 85 4.27 -9.71 7.60
C CYS A 85 3.43 -8.62 6.92
N PHE A 86 2.82 -7.72 7.69
CA PHE A 86 2.09 -6.56 7.17
C PHE A 86 3.01 -5.63 6.39
N ILE A 87 4.18 -5.30 6.95
CA ILE A 87 5.18 -4.44 6.28
C ILE A 87 5.67 -5.10 4.99
N GLU A 88 5.93 -6.40 5.04
CA GLU A 88 6.37 -7.17 3.88
C GLU A 88 5.32 -7.20 2.77
N ALA A 89 4.04 -7.35 3.12
CA ALA A 89 2.93 -7.30 2.17
C ALA A 89 2.81 -5.93 1.48
N PHE A 90 3.03 -4.83 2.22
CA PHE A 90 3.13 -3.49 1.63
C PHE A 90 4.33 -3.36 0.68
N ARG A 91 5.51 -3.87 1.06
CA ARG A 91 6.71 -3.86 0.20
C ARG A 91 6.51 -4.67 -1.08
N LYS A 92 5.86 -5.84 -0.99
CA LYS A 92 5.50 -6.66 -2.16
C LYS A 92 4.53 -5.92 -3.07
N THR A 93 3.50 -5.29 -2.50
CA THR A 93 2.53 -4.47 -3.24
C THR A 93 3.22 -3.32 -3.97
N LEU A 94 4.12 -2.59 -3.30
CA LEU A 94 4.92 -1.52 -3.90
C LEU A 94 5.76 -2.01 -5.09
N LYS A 95 6.38 -3.18 -4.96
CA LYS A 95 7.18 -3.80 -6.03
C LYS A 95 6.32 -4.12 -7.25
N ILE A 96 5.14 -4.70 -7.05
CA ILE A 96 4.22 -5.04 -8.13
C ILE A 96 3.77 -3.79 -8.89
N ILE A 97 3.32 -2.75 -8.17
CA ILE A 97 2.90 -1.48 -8.77
C ILE A 97 4.07 -0.83 -9.53
N SER A 98 5.29 -0.88 -8.97
CA SER A 98 6.47 -0.30 -9.63
C SER A 98 6.80 -1.00 -10.95
N LEU A 99 6.76 -2.34 -10.98
CA LEU A 99 6.98 -3.12 -12.20
C LEU A 99 5.90 -2.83 -13.26
N ASP A 100 4.66 -2.60 -12.84
CA ASP A 100 3.58 -2.29 -13.76
C ASP A 100 3.73 -0.89 -14.39
N ILE A 101 4.15 0.10 -13.61
CA ILE A 101 4.51 1.44 -14.10
C ILE A 101 5.65 1.36 -15.13
N GLU A 102 6.69 0.57 -14.86
CA GLU A 102 7.81 0.37 -15.79
C GLU A 102 7.35 -0.24 -17.12
N LYS A 103 6.45 -1.22 -17.07
CA LYS A 103 5.84 -1.80 -18.29
C LYS A 103 5.09 -0.75 -19.11
N HIS A 104 4.28 0.10 -18.48
CA HIS A 104 3.56 1.18 -19.16
C HIS A 104 4.50 2.16 -19.86
N ASN A 105 5.58 2.56 -19.18
CA ASN A 105 6.58 3.47 -19.76
C ASN A 105 7.30 2.84 -20.96
N ASN A 106 7.67 1.55 -20.85
CA ASN A 106 8.33 0.84 -21.95
C ASN A 106 7.40 0.67 -23.18
N LEU A 107 6.12 0.36 -22.97
CA LEU A 107 5.13 0.30 -24.06
C LEU A 107 4.97 1.66 -24.75
N THR A 108 4.90 2.74 -23.96
CA THR A 108 4.78 4.11 -24.48
C THR A 108 6.00 4.52 -25.29
N ASN A 109 7.21 4.25 -24.77
CA ASN A 109 8.47 4.54 -25.47
C ASN A 109 8.61 3.75 -26.78
N ASN A 110 8.18 2.49 -26.79
CA ASN A 110 8.19 1.67 -28.00
C ASN A 110 7.19 2.16 -29.05
N LEU A 111 6.03 2.67 -28.65
CA LEU A 111 5.06 3.28 -29.57
C LEU A 111 5.56 4.58 -30.18
N VAL A 112 6.24 5.42 -29.39
CA VAL A 112 6.85 6.67 -29.86
C VAL A 112 8.05 6.40 -30.79
N ALA A 113 8.82 5.33 -30.56
CA ALA A 113 9.96 4.96 -31.41
C ALA A 113 9.55 4.35 -32.77
N VAL A 114 8.28 3.97 -32.95
CA VAL A 114 7.74 3.36 -34.18
C VAL A 114 7.02 4.41 -35.06
N LEU A 115 6.80 5.62 -34.56
CA LEU A 115 6.21 6.76 -35.29
C LEU A 115 7.30 7.69 -35.84
#